data_AF-A0A927AWR5-F1
#
_entry.id   AF-A0A927AWR5-F1
#
_cell.length_a   1.000
_cell.length_b   1.000
_cell.length_c   1.000
_cell.angle_alpha   90.00
_cell.angle_beta   90.00
_cell.angle_gamma   90.00
#
_symmetry.space_group_name_H-M   'P 1'
#
loop_
_entity.id
_entity.type
_entity.pdbx_description
1 polymer ?
#
loop_
_entity_poly.entity_id
_entity_poly.type
_entity_poly.pdbx_seq_one_letter_code
_entity_poly.pdbx_strand_id
1 'polypeptide(L)'
;MQPFIQVSSKRPHLYRFYLCMAYLLTSALQPSLAQIPQKLWTQTERQLLVAGLQSSQNDFINELTGLTEQQIHFKPDTATWSIAEVAEHVGIYDELLYWDLVNNQYTPEMPEWVEKVNGVDSVMLAYTSDPVQLRAPLLSIP
;
A
#
# COMPACT_ATOMS: atom_id res chain seq x y z
N MET A 1 -77.00 -33.59 -4.82
CA MET A 1 -75.89 -34.57 -4.88
C MET A 1 -74.71 -33.89 -5.56
N GLN A 2 -73.69 -33.49 -4.81
CA GLN A 2 -72.40 -33.04 -5.36
C GLN A 2 -71.29 -33.92 -4.77
N PRO A 3 -70.29 -34.37 -5.56
CA PRO A 3 -69.23 -35.22 -5.04
C PRO A 3 -68.19 -34.36 -4.31
N PHE A 4 -67.97 -34.69 -3.05
CA PHE A 4 -66.89 -34.17 -2.22
C PHE A 4 -65.58 -34.85 -2.65
N ILE A 5 -64.73 -34.14 -3.39
CA ILE A 5 -63.38 -34.63 -3.71
C ILE A 5 -62.52 -34.51 -2.45
N GLN A 6 -62.25 -35.64 -1.80
CA GLN A 6 -61.22 -35.74 -0.77
C GLN A 6 -59.82 -35.67 -1.41
N VAL A 7 -59.18 -34.52 -1.31
CA VAL A 7 -57.73 -34.39 -1.58
C VAL A 7 -56.99 -35.02 -0.40
N SER A 8 -56.39 -36.19 -0.64
CA SER A 8 -55.59 -36.96 0.31
C SER A 8 -54.36 -36.16 0.76
N SER A 9 -54.36 -35.65 1.99
CA SER A 9 -53.24 -34.93 2.62
C SER A 9 -52.15 -35.90 3.11
N LYS A 10 -51.58 -36.71 2.21
CA LYS A 10 -50.54 -37.66 2.60
C LYS A 10 -49.16 -37.04 2.46
N ARG A 11 -48.57 -36.76 3.64
CA ARG A 11 -47.13 -36.66 3.98
C ARG A 11 -46.55 -35.24 4.09
N PRO A 12 -46.98 -34.44 5.08
CA PRO A 12 -46.40 -33.13 5.38
C PRO A 12 -44.90 -33.19 5.75
N HIS A 13 -44.42 -34.34 6.22
CA HIS A 13 -43.00 -34.56 6.54
C HIS A 13 -42.09 -34.62 5.31
N LEU A 14 -42.58 -35.14 4.18
CA LEU A 14 -41.83 -35.14 2.92
C LEU A 14 -41.73 -33.73 2.35
N TYR A 15 -42.83 -32.95 2.39
CA TYR A 15 -42.82 -31.56 1.96
C TYR A 15 -41.87 -30.70 2.81
N ARG A 16 -41.86 -30.90 4.13
CA ARG A 16 -40.89 -30.27 5.04
C ARG A 16 -39.45 -30.69 4.75
N PHE A 17 -39.21 -31.96 4.42
CA PHE A 17 -37.89 -32.46 4.05
C PHE A 17 -37.40 -31.84 2.73
N TYR A 18 -38.24 -31.77 1.71
CA TYR A 18 -37.91 -31.13 0.43
C TYR A 18 -37.70 -29.61 0.58
N LEU A 19 -38.50 -28.94 1.43
CA LEU A 19 -38.29 -27.52 1.74
C LEU A 19 -36.97 -27.28 2.48
N CYS A 20 -36.61 -28.12 3.46
CA CYS A 20 -35.32 -28.02 4.15
C CYS A 20 -34.14 -28.32 3.21
N MET A 21 -34.25 -29.33 2.33
CA MET A 21 -33.23 -29.64 1.34
C MET A 21 -33.07 -28.53 0.30
N ALA A 22 -34.17 -27.91 -0.15
CA ALA A 22 -34.11 -26.75 -1.03
C ALA A 22 -33.50 -25.51 -0.35
N TYR A 23 -33.77 -25.32 0.95
CA TYR A 23 -33.15 -24.25 1.74
C TYR A 23 -31.64 -24.48 1.95
N LEU A 24 -31.23 -25.73 2.20
CA LEU A 24 -29.82 -26.11 2.31
C LEU A 24 -29.08 -25.97 0.98
N LEU A 25 -29.70 -26.37 -0.16
CA LEU A 25 -29.09 -26.18 -1.48
C LEU A 25 -28.94 -24.69 -1.85
N THR A 26 -29.87 -23.83 -1.45
CA THR A 26 -29.78 -22.39 -1.75
C THR A 26 -28.77 -21.65 -0.86
N SER A 27 -28.55 -22.11 0.37
CA SER A 27 -27.48 -21.58 1.24
C SER A 27 -26.07 -21.93 0.77
N ALA A 28 -25.89 -23.01 0.00
CA ALA A 28 -24.58 -23.43 -0.51
C ALA A 28 -24.13 -22.63 -1.76
N LEU A 29 -25.02 -21.86 -2.39
CA LEU A 29 -24.73 -20.98 -3.52
C LEU A 29 -24.71 -19.50 -3.12
N GLN A 30 -24.18 -19.16 -1.93
CA GLN A 30 -23.87 -17.77 -1.66
C GLN A 30 -22.64 -17.38 -2.50
N PRO A 31 -22.75 -16.45 -3.47
CA PRO A 31 -21.57 -15.91 -4.10
C PRO A 31 -20.73 -15.25 -3.00
N SER A 32 -19.49 -15.69 -2.86
CA SER A 32 -18.50 -14.96 -2.08
C SER A 32 -18.48 -13.54 -2.61
N LEU A 33 -18.89 -12.57 -1.79
CA LEU A 33 -18.64 -11.17 -2.08
C LEU A 33 -17.13 -11.00 -1.99
N ALA A 34 -16.44 -11.21 -3.10
CA ALA A 34 -15.06 -10.79 -3.24
C ALA A 34 -15.04 -9.31 -2.83
N GLN A 35 -14.36 -9.02 -1.72
CA GLN A 35 -14.16 -7.65 -1.27
C GLN A 35 -13.48 -6.93 -2.43
N ILE A 36 -14.20 -6.01 -3.07
CA ILE A 36 -13.59 -5.10 -4.03
C ILE A 36 -12.55 -4.35 -3.21
N PRO A 37 -11.24 -4.47 -3.52
CA PRO A 37 -10.22 -3.78 -2.76
C PRO A 37 -10.57 -2.30 -2.78
N GLN A 38 -10.83 -1.74 -1.60
CA GLN A 38 -11.11 -0.31 -1.51
C GLN A 38 -9.90 0.43 -2.05
N LYS A 39 -10.15 1.35 -2.98
CA LYS A 39 -9.09 2.19 -3.51
C LYS A 39 -8.55 3.04 -2.34
N LEU A 40 -7.35 2.70 -1.87
CA LEU A 40 -6.70 3.34 -0.72
C LEU A 40 -6.58 4.86 -0.88
N TRP A 41 -6.39 5.35 -2.11
CA TRP A 41 -6.26 6.78 -2.40
C TRP A 41 -7.36 7.31 -3.30
N THR A 42 -7.90 8.46 -2.91
CA THR A 42 -8.75 9.32 -3.74
C THR A 42 -7.99 9.82 -4.97
N GLN A 43 -8.74 10.35 -5.95
CA GLN A 43 -8.11 10.92 -7.14
C GLN A 43 -7.26 12.15 -6.82
N THR A 44 -7.70 12.98 -5.87
CA THR A 44 -6.98 14.17 -5.43
C THR A 44 -5.68 13.82 -4.73
N GLU A 45 -5.69 12.82 -3.84
CA GLU A 45 -4.45 12.34 -3.18
C GLU A 45 -3.46 11.79 -4.20
N ARG A 46 -3.93 11.02 -5.19
CA ARG A 46 -3.07 10.54 -6.27
C ARG A 46 -2.43 11.69 -7.06
N GLN A 47 -3.22 12.71 -7.41
CA GLN A 47 -2.69 13.89 -8.12
C GLN A 47 -1.66 14.64 -7.28
N LEU A 48 -1.91 14.79 -5.97
CA LEU A 48 -0.97 15.42 -5.05
C LEU A 48 0.35 14.65 -4.98
N LEU A 49 0.30 13.32 -4.86
CA LEU A 49 1.50 12.47 -4.79
C LEU A 49 2.33 12.54 -6.08
N VAL A 50 1.68 12.45 -7.24
CA VAL A 50 2.36 12.54 -8.54
C VAL A 50 2.96 13.93 -8.75
N ALA A 51 2.21 14.99 -8.44
CA ALA A 51 2.71 16.36 -8.55
C ALA A 51 3.90 16.59 -7.61
N GLY A 52 3.82 16.10 -6.37
CA GLY A 52 4.90 16.19 -5.38
C GLY A 52 6.19 15.51 -5.86
N LEU A 53 6.08 14.29 -6.38
CA LEU A 53 7.23 13.55 -6.94
C LEU A 53 7.88 14.29 -8.11
N GLN A 54 7.06 14.85 -9.01
CA GLN A 54 7.55 15.61 -10.16
C GLN A 54 8.21 16.93 -9.74
N SER A 55 7.60 17.66 -8.80
CA SER A 55 8.20 18.90 -8.30
C SER A 55 9.51 18.64 -7.57
N SER A 56 9.58 17.62 -6.70
CA SER A 56 10.81 17.34 -5.96
C SER A 56 11.96 16.92 -6.87
N GLN A 57 11.68 16.15 -7.93
CA GLN A 57 12.68 15.81 -8.94
C GLN A 57 13.20 17.06 -9.66
N ASN A 58 12.29 17.95 -10.08
CA ASN A 58 12.67 19.18 -10.77
C ASN A 58 13.47 20.11 -9.86
N ASP A 59 13.04 20.29 -8.62
CA ASP A 59 13.73 21.12 -7.63
C ASP A 59 15.14 20.59 -7.38
N PHE A 60 15.29 19.28 -7.19
CA PHE A 60 16.60 18.64 -7.04
C PHE A 60 17.53 18.88 -8.24
N ILE A 61 17.04 18.70 -9.47
CA ILE A 61 17.83 18.96 -10.69
C ILE A 61 18.21 20.45 -10.80
N ASN A 62 17.27 21.34 -10.48
CA ASN A 62 17.50 22.78 -10.55
C ASN A 62 18.57 23.24 -9.54
N GLU A 63 18.56 22.71 -8.32
CA GLU A 63 19.56 23.01 -7.29
C GLU A 63 20.99 22.59 -7.69
N LEU A 64 21.12 21.52 -8.49
CA LEU A 64 22.41 21.05 -8.99
C LEU A 64 22.87 21.78 -10.26
N THR A 65 21.94 22.39 -10.98
CA THR A 65 22.22 23.00 -12.28
C THR A 65 23.06 24.26 -12.14
N GLY A 66 24.20 24.31 -12.84
CA GLY A 66 25.08 25.47 -12.85
C GLY A 66 26.12 25.50 -11.73
N LEU A 67 26.16 24.49 -10.85
CA LEU A 67 27.27 24.30 -9.92
C LEU A 67 28.55 23.94 -10.68
N THR A 68 29.66 24.54 -10.26
CA THR A 68 30.99 24.17 -10.74
C THR A 68 31.51 22.92 -10.04
N GLU A 69 32.48 22.23 -10.65
CA GLU A 69 33.21 21.11 -10.04
C GLU A 69 33.73 21.43 -8.63
N GLN A 70 34.24 22.64 -8.43
CA GLN A 70 34.77 23.07 -7.13
C GLN A 70 33.67 23.23 -6.07
N GLN A 71 32.48 23.67 -6.47
CA GLN A 71 31.34 23.85 -5.57
C GLN A 71 30.68 22.51 -5.24
N ILE A 72 30.47 21.64 -6.23
CA ILE A 72 29.78 20.36 -6.01
C ILE A 72 30.63 19.39 -5.16
N HIS A 73 31.96 19.48 -5.28
CA HIS A 73 32.90 18.70 -4.48
C HIS A 73 33.40 19.42 -3.22
N PHE A 74 32.89 20.61 -2.90
CA PHE A 74 33.27 21.30 -1.67
C PHE A 74 32.88 20.47 -0.45
N LYS A 75 33.82 20.33 0.49
CA LYS A 75 33.67 19.53 1.69
C LYS A 75 34.34 20.24 2.87
N PRO A 76 33.57 20.77 3.85
CA PRO A 76 34.13 21.58 4.93
C PRO A 76 34.96 20.77 5.93
N ASP A 77 34.64 19.49 6.10
CA ASP A 77 35.38 18.53 6.92
C ASP A 77 35.13 17.08 6.43
N THR A 78 35.81 16.10 7.04
CA THR A 78 35.69 14.70 6.64
C THR A 78 34.36 14.03 7.03
N ALA A 79 33.58 14.63 7.92
CA ALA A 79 32.32 14.06 8.42
C ALA A 79 31.09 14.58 7.67
N THR A 80 31.22 15.71 6.98
CA THR A 80 30.15 16.37 6.23
C THR A 80 30.10 15.87 4.79
N TRP A 81 28.91 15.74 4.23
CA TRP A 81 28.76 15.37 2.83
C TRP A 81 29.02 16.58 1.93
N SER A 82 29.74 16.35 0.85
CA SER A 82 29.73 17.25 -0.30
C SER A 82 28.38 17.19 -1.01
N ILE A 83 28.08 18.21 -1.82
CA ILE A 83 26.85 18.24 -2.62
C ILE A 83 26.79 17.03 -3.56
N ALA A 84 27.94 16.64 -4.15
CA ALA A 84 28.05 15.45 -4.99
C ALA A 84 27.66 14.16 -4.25
N GLU A 85 28.14 13.97 -3.01
CA GLU A 85 27.80 12.80 -2.19
C GLU A 85 26.31 12.77 -1.81
N VAL A 86 25.71 13.93 -1.50
CA VAL A 86 24.25 14.04 -1.28
C VAL A 86 23.48 13.68 -2.54
N ALA A 87 23.89 14.23 -3.68
CA ALA A 87 23.22 13.98 -4.95
C ALA A 87 23.28 12.50 -5.36
N GLU A 88 24.44 11.86 -5.21
CA GLU A 88 24.61 10.43 -5.46
C GLU A 88 23.71 9.58 -4.53
N HIS A 89 23.69 9.89 -3.23
CA HIS A 89 22.85 9.17 -2.29
C HIS A 89 21.36 9.28 -2.62
N VAL A 90 20.86 10.49 -2.90
CA VAL A 90 19.46 10.70 -3.29
C VAL A 90 19.14 9.91 -4.55
N GLY A 91 20.01 9.96 -5.58
CA GLY A 91 19.82 9.21 -6.82
C GLY A 91 19.79 7.69 -6.64
N ILE A 92 20.67 7.14 -5.81
CA ILE A 92 20.68 5.71 -5.49
C ILE A 92 19.39 5.30 -4.77
N TYR A 93 18.94 6.10 -3.78
CA TYR A 93 17.73 5.76 -3.02
C TYR A 93 16.45 5.92 -3.83
N ASP A 94 16.37 6.89 -4.76
CA ASP A 94 15.23 7.02 -5.68
C ASP A 94 15.06 5.74 -6.52
N GLU A 95 16.16 5.23 -7.08
CA GLU A 95 16.16 3.97 -7.84
C GLU A 95 15.76 2.78 -6.95
N LEU A 96 16.32 2.66 -5.74
CA LEU A 96 15.99 1.57 -4.81
C LEU A 96 14.50 1.60 -4.41
N LEU A 97 13.96 2.77 -4.09
CA LEU A 97 12.54 2.92 -3.74
C LEU A 97 11.63 2.60 -4.93
N TYR A 98 12.04 2.96 -6.15
CA TYR A 98 11.32 2.55 -7.35
C TYR A 98 11.27 1.02 -7.49
N TRP A 99 12.40 0.33 -7.29
CA TRP A 99 12.42 -1.14 -7.28
C TRP A 99 11.53 -1.73 -6.21
N ASP A 100 11.54 -1.19 -4.99
CA ASP A 100 10.66 -1.63 -3.91
C ASP A 100 9.18 -1.49 -4.30
N LEU A 101 8.78 -0.36 -4.90
CA LEU A 101 7.42 -0.16 -5.39
C LEU A 101 7.03 -1.18 -6.47
N VAL A 102 7.91 -1.39 -7.46
CA VAL A 102 7.67 -2.33 -8.56
C VAL A 102 7.60 -3.77 -8.06
N ASN A 103 8.40 -4.15 -7.08
CA ASN A 103 8.39 -5.51 -6.54
C ASN A 103 7.18 -5.72 -5.62
N ASN A 104 6.87 -4.74 -4.76
CA ASN A 104 5.79 -4.86 -3.80
C ASN A 104 4.39 -4.88 -4.43
N GLN A 105 4.22 -4.40 -5.67
CA GLN A 105 2.94 -4.55 -6.38
C GLN A 105 2.58 -6.03 -6.68
N TYR A 106 3.57 -6.92 -6.66
CA TYR A 106 3.38 -8.37 -6.86
C TYR A 106 3.32 -9.14 -5.54
N THR A 107 3.56 -8.48 -4.41
CA THR A 107 3.49 -9.08 -3.08
C THR A 107 2.05 -9.00 -2.57
N PRO A 108 1.47 -10.09 -2.03
CA PRO A 108 0.18 -10.03 -1.37
C PRO A 108 0.18 -9.01 -0.23
N GLU A 109 -0.96 -8.38 0.00
CA GLU A 109 -1.14 -7.54 1.20
C GLU A 109 -0.88 -8.38 2.46
N MET A 110 -0.24 -7.75 3.45
CA MET A 110 0.07 -8.39 4.73
C MET A 110 -0.59 -7.60 5.89
N PRO A 111 -1.89 -7.83 6.16
CA PRO A 111 -2.67 -7.04 7.11
C PRO A 111 -2.10 -7.05 8.54
N GLU A 112 -1.37 -8.11 8.92
CA GLU A 112 -0.74 -8.26 10.23
C GLU A 112 0.37 -7.23 10.53
N TRP A 113 0.85 -6.50 9.51
CA TRP A 113 1.84 -5.44 9.69
C TRP A 113 1.21 -4.05 9.87
N VAL A 114 -0.04 -3.83 9.48
CA VAL A 114 -0.68 -2.51 9.53
C VAL A 114 -0.65 -1.90 10.93
N GLU A 115 -0.98 -2.70 11.94
CA GLU A 115 -0.93 -2.27 13.34
C GLU A 115 0.51 -2.09 13.85
N LYS A 116 1.45 -2.95 13.40
CA LYS A 116 2.85 -2.93 13.84
C LYS A 116 3.62 -1.71 13.32
N VAL A 117 3.28 -1.24 12.12
CA VAL A 117 3.91 -0.06 11.51
C VAL A 117 3.21 1.25 11.88
N ASN A 118 2.13 1.18 12.66
CA ASN A 118 1.41 2.37 13.08
C ASN A 118 2.32 3.29 13.90
N GLY A 119 2.41 4.57 13.52
CA GLY A 119 3.23 5.59 14.18
C GLY A 119 4.70 5.63 13.75
N VAL A 120 5.17 4.67 12.93
CA VAL A 120 6.53 4.65 12.37
C VAL A 120 6.81 5.84 11.46
N ASP A 121 5.78 6.41 10.84
CA ASP A 121 5.90 7.58 9.96
C ASP A 121 6.66 8.73 10.61
N SER A 122 6.43 8.97 11.90
CA SER A 122 7.12 10.02 12.65
C SER A 122 8.64 9.83 12.72
N VAL A 123 9.09 8.57 12.78
CA VAL A 123 10.52 8.20 12.77
C VAL A 123 11.11 8.45 11.39
N MET A 124 10.39 8.09 10.32
CA MET A 124 10.82 8.36 8.95
C MET A 124 10.89 9.86 8.66
N LEU A 125 9.90 10.63 9.13
CA LEU A 125 9.89 12.09 9.02
C LEU A 125 11.06 12.74 9.76
N ALA A 126 11.39 12.25 10.96
CA ALA A 126 12.55 12.75 11.71
C ALA A 126 13.87 12.55 10.95
N TYR A 127 13.97 11.50 10.12
CA TYR A 127 15.17 11.20 9.33
C TYR A 127 15.36 12.13 8.13
N THR A 128 14.30 12.76 7.62
CA THR A 128 14.36 13.60 6.40
C THR A 128 15.33 14.79 6.49
N SER A 129 15.73 15.18 7.71
CA SER A 129 16.63 16.31 7.96
C SER A 129 17.84 15.94 8.82
N ASP A 130 18.13 14.65 9.02
CA ASP A 130 19.34 14.23 9.75
C ASP A 130 20.59 14.44 8.86
N PRO A 131 21.54 15.32 9.25
CA PRO A 131 22.73 15.58 8.45
C PRO A 131 23.81 14.50 8.61
N VAL A 132 23.61 13.52 9.49
CA VAL A 132 24.68 12.58 9.86
C VAL A 132 24.82 11.45 8.85
N GLN A 133 26.03 11.35 8.32
CA GLN A 133 26.43 10.29 7.41
C GLN A 133 26.13 8.88 7.94
N LEU A 134 25.47 8.06 7.12
CA LEU A 134 25.31 6.61 7.31
C LEU A 134 24.65 6.21 8.65
N ARG A 135 23.92 7.11 9.30
CA ARG A 135 23.13 6.77 10.48
C ARG A 135 21.81 6.16 10.04
N ALA A 136 21.63 4.86 10.22
CA ALA A 136 20.33 4.24 10.00
C ALA A 136 19.31 4.76 11.04
N PRO A 137 18.03 4.99 10.68
CA PRO A 137 16.99 5.22 11.67
C PRO A 137 16.91 4.05 12.65
N LEU A 138 16.53 4.30 13.91
CA LEU A 138 16.55 3.31 14.99
C LEU A 138 15.73 2.03 14.69
N LEU A 139 14.83 2.08 13.69
CA LEU A 139 13.98 0.98 13.26
C LEU A 139 14.68 -0.03 12.34
N SER A 140 15.85 0.29 11.78
CA SER A 140 16.61 -0.58 10.87
C SER A 140 17.79 -1.28 11.55
N ILE A 141 17.87 -1.24 12.88
CA ILE A 141 18.76 -2.10 13.65
C ILE A 141 18.06 -3.47 13.81
N PRO A 142 18.69 -4.58 13.37
CA PRO A 142 18.08 -5.91 13.40
C PRO A 142 17.76 -6.41 14.82
#